data_AF-A0A7C2GHZ5-F1
#
_entry.id   AF-A0A7C2GHZ5-F1
#
_cell.length_a   1.000
_cell.length_b   1.000
_cell.length_c   1.000
_cell.angle_alpha   90.00
_cell.angle_beta   90.00
_cell.angle_gamma   90.00
#
_symmetry.space_group_name_H-M   'P 1'
#
loop_
_entity.id
_entity.type
_entity.pdbx_description
1 polymer ?
#
loop_
_entity_poly.entity_id
_entity_poly.type
_entity_poly.pdbx_seq_one_letter_code
_entity_poly.pdbx_strand_id
1 'polypeptide(L)'
;MKEIKTLGGIGAILGLLIFLPYIGFVLEIVSIVLLLVAMSKLSTYYNNKEIFNKYLIGFILSIISGVVLIIFLGSAILSIFTSSQESLSILKGGLTFLIIGYILMIMGMNDWKKVSPYYLI
;
A
#
# COMPACT_ATOMS: atom_id res chain seq x y z
N MET A 1 24.84 -7.53 0.03
CA MET A 1 23.66 -8.40 -0.17
C MET A 1 23.03 -8.89 1.14
N LYS A 2 23.75 -9.60 2.02
CA LYS A 2 23.19 -10.10 3.30
C LYS A 2 22.56 -8.99 4.15
N GLU A 3 23.31 -7.90 4.36
CA GLU A 3 22.85 -6.73 5.12
C GLU A 3 21.60 -6.07 4.51
N ILE A 4 21.54 -5.93 3.17
CA ILE A 4 20.40 -5.34 2.45
C ILE A 4 19.14 -6.18 2.69
N LYS A 5 19.25 -7.51 2.61
CA LYS A 5 18.16 -8.44 2.89
C LYS A 5 17.72 -8.37 4.35
N THR A 6 18.66 -8.25 5.28
CA THR A 6 18.36 -8.12 6.71
C THR A 6 17.64 -6.80 7.02
N LEU A 7 18.12 -5.66 6.52
CA LEU A 7 17.48 -4.36 6.71
C LEU A 7 16.06 -4.33 6.12
N GLY A 8 15.89 -4.85 4.91
CA GLY A 8 14.57 -4.93 4.27
C GLY A 8 13.61 -5.89 4.98
N GLY A 9 14.10 -7.06 5.42
CA GLY A 9 13.29 -8.03 6.16
C GLY A 9 12.86 -7.54 7.54
N ILE A 10 13.78 -6.93 8.29
CA ILE A 10 13.49 -6.30 9.59
C ILE A 10 12.49 -5.17 9.39
N GLY A 11 12.72 -4.26 8.42
CA GLY A 11 11.80 -3.18 8.09
C GLY A 11 10.40 -3.68 7.71
N ALA A 12 10.28 -4.78 6.97
CA ALA A 12 8.99 -5.37 6.65
C ALA A 12 8.28 -5.96 7.87
N ILE A 13 9.00 -6.69 8.73
CA ILE A 13 8.42 -7.30 9.94
C ILE A 13 7.96 -6.23 10.93
N LEU A 14 8.78 -5.21 11.21
CA LEU A 14 8.39 -4.13 12.10
C LEU A 14 7.14 -3.39 11.60
N GLY A 15 6.91 -3.34 10.29
CA GLY A 15 5.78 -2.62 9.70
C GLY A 15 4.45 -3.33 9.99
N LEU A 16 4.49 -4.65 10.14
CA LEU A 16 3.33 -5.46 10.52
C LEU A 16 2.95 -5.26 12.00
N LEU A 17 3.87 -4.75 12.83
CA LEU A 17 3.63 -4.52 14.26
C LEU A 17 2.93 -3.17 14.54
N ILE A 18 2.43 -2.48 13.52
CA ILE A 18 1.67 -1.22 13.65
C ILE A 18 0.46 -1.33 14.60
N PHE A 19 -0.14 -2.52 14.72
CA PHE A 19 -1.31 -2.76 15.57
C PHE A 19 -1.00 -2.73 17.08
N LEU A 20 0.27 -2.66 17.49
CA LEU A 20 0.61 -2.58 18.90
C LEU A 20 0.21 -1.21 19.48
N PRO A 21 -0.57 -1.17 20.59
CA PRO A 21 -0.93 0.08 21.23
C PRO A 21 0.32 0.80 21.76
N TYR A 22 0.31 2.14 21.73
CA TYR A 22 1.35 3.06 22.20
C TYR A 22 2.67 3.08 21.41
N ILE A 23 3.20 1.92 21.01
CA ILE A 23 4.53 1.84 20.37
C ILE A 23 4.44 1.67 18.84
N GLY A 24 3.30 1.22 18.31
CA GLY A 24 3.12 0.88 16.89
C GLY A 24 3.57 1.99 15.92
N PHE A 25 3.22 3.25 16.22
CA PHE A 25 3.62 4.40 15.40
C PHE A 25 5.14 4.61 15.33
N VAL A 26 5.85 4.40 16.45
CA VAL A 26 7.32 4.51 16.48
C VAL A 26 7.94 3.37 15.65
N LEU A 27 7.41 2.15 15.79
CA LEU A 27 7.87 0.99 15.00
C LEU A 27 7.64 1.22 13.51
N GLU A 28 6.51 1.81 13.12
CA GLU A 28 6.19 2.10 11.73
C GLU A 28 7.18 3.11 11.11
N ILE A 29 7.52 4.19 11.81
CA ILE A 29 8.54 5.14 11.34
C ILE A 29 9.88 4.43 11.14
N VAL A 30 10.30 3.64 12.13
CA VAL A 30 11.55 2.87 12.06
C VAL A 30 11.53 1.92 10.87
N SER A 31 10.41 1.23 10.64
CA SER A 31 10.18 0.38 9.47
C SER A 31 10.35 1.07 8.14
N ILE A 32 9.70 2.22 7.98
CA ILE A 32 9.75 3.00 6.74
C ILE A 32 11.19 3.40 6.44
N VAL A 33 11.93 3.88 7.45
CA VAL A 33 13.33 4.26 7.30
C VAL A 33 14.19 3.05 6.90
N LEU A 34 14.02 1.92 7.56
CA LEU A 34 14.74 0.67 7.23
C LEU A 34 14.47 0.19 5.81
N LEU A 35 13.23 0.22 5.36
CA LEU A 35 12.81 -0.15 4.00
C LEU A 35 13.42 0.79 2.96
N LEU A 36 13.36 2.11 3.19
CA LEU A 36 13.96 3.10 2.30
C LEU A 36 15.48 2.94 2.20
N VAL A 37 16.17 2.72 3.32
CA VAL A 37 17.62 2.48 3.35
C VAL A 37 17.95 1.18 2.62
N ALA A 38 17.18 0.11 2.81
CA ALA A 38 17.38 -1.16 2.11
C ALA A 38 17.25 -0.99 0.60
N MET A 39 16.20 -0.30 0.13
CA MET A 39 15.98 -0.06 -1.29
C MET A 39 17.01 0.90 -1.90
N SER A 40 17.46 1.90 -1.14
CA SER A 40 18.55 2.78 -1.55
C SER A 40 19.86 2.01 -1.75
N LYS A 41 20.23 1.15 -0.78
CA LYS A 41 21.40 0.27 -0.89
C LYS A 41 21.25 -0.73 -2.04
N LEU A 42 20.05 -1.22 -2.31
CA LEU A 42 19.77 -2.11 -3.44
C LEU A 42 20.01 -1.41 -4.79
N SER A 43 19.50 -0.18 -4.94
CA SER A 43 19.74 0.67 -6.10
C SER A 43 21.23 0.89 -6.35
N THR A 44 22.00 1.22 -5.31
CA THR A 44 23.46 1.41 -5.43
C THR A 44 24.16 0.10 -5.76
N TYR A 45 23.76 -1.02 -5.17
CA TYR A 45 24.35 -2.34 -5.44
C TYR A 45 24.19 -2.76 -6.91
N TYR A 46 23.04 -2.48 -7.51
CA TYR A 46 22.78 -2.75 -8.93
C TYR A 46 23.15 -1.59 -9.86
N ASN A 47 23.75 -0.52 -9.33
CA ASN A 47 24.08 0.71 -10.03
C ASN A 47 22.92 1.27 -10.89
N ASN A 48 21.70 1.10 -10.40
CA ASN A 48 20.48 1.49 -11.10
C ASN A 48 19.57 2.30 -10.15
N LYS A 49 19.65 3.63 -10.29
CA LYS A 49 18.85 4.60 -9.52
C LYS A 49 17.35 4.47 -9.75
N GLU A 50 16.94 3.90 -10.89
CA GLU A 50 15.54 3.72 -11.23
C GLU A 50 14.83 2.77 -10.26
N ILE A 51 15.56 1.81 -9.67
CA ILE A 51 15.02 0.86 -8.68
C ILE A 51 14.48 1.62 -7.47
N PHE A 52 15.30 2.51 -6.90
CA PHE A 52 14.90 3.31 -5.74
C PHE A 52 13.81 4.31 -6.10
N ASN A 53 13.91 4.96 -7.26
CA ASN A 53 12.91 5.95 -7.69
C ASN A 53 11.54 5.32 -7.92
N LYS A 54 11.46 4.17 -8.60
CA LYS A 54 10.20 3.43 -8.80
C LYS A 54 9.62 2.96 -7.47
N TYR A 55 10.47 2.46 -6.58
CA TYR A 55 10.04 2.08 -5.24
C TYR A 55 9.48 3.29 -4.47
N LEU A 56 10.17 4.43 -4.49
CA LEU A 56 9.76 5.64 -3.78
C LEU A 56 8.44 6.19 -4.32
N ILE A 57 8.26 6.21 -5.64
CA ILE A 57 6.98 6.59 -6.27
C ILE A 57 5.87 5.65 -5.80
N GLY A 58 6.08 4.34 -5.84
CA GLY A 58 5.10 3.35 -5.36
C GLY A 58 4.79 3.50 -3.87
N PHE A 59 5.80 3.79 -3.05
CA PHE A 59 5.64 4.05 -1.63
C PHE A 59 4.77 5.28 -1.36
N ILE A 60 5.03 6.41 -2.05
CA ILE A 60 4.21 7.62 -1.93
C ILE A 60 2.77 7.37 -2.38
N LEU A 61 2.58 6.66 -3.50
CA LEU A 61 1.26 6.22 -3.97
C LEU A 61 0.53 5.37 -2.94
N SER A 62 1.23 4.50 -2.22
CA SER A 62 0.64 3.66 -1.17
C SER A 62 0.12 4.49 0.00
N ILE A 63 0.83 5.56 0.39
CA ILE A 63 0.40 6.48 1.45
C ILE A 63 -0.85 7.23 1.00
N ILE A 64 -0.84 7.80 -0.21
CA ILE A 64 -2.00 8.53 -0.77
C ILE A 64 -3.23 7.61 -0.81
N SER A 65 -3.05 6.39 -1.30
CA SER A 65 -4.12 5.39 -1.36
C SER A 65 -4.63 5.00 0.02
N GLY A 66 -3.72 4.83 0.99
CA GLY A 66 -4.06 4.51 2.39
C GLY A 66 -4.89 5.61 3.05
N VAL A 67 -4.54 6.88 2.85
CA VAL A 67 -5.32 8.02 3.37
C VAL A 67 -6.73 8.06 2.79
N VAL A 68 -6.87 7.88 1.47
CA VAL A 68 -8.19 7.81 0.81
C VAL A 68 -9.02 6.67 1.40
N LEU A 69 -8.41 5.50 1.58
CA LEU A 69 -9.06 4.32 2.12
C LEU A 69 -9.52 4.55 3.58
N ILE A 70 -8.68 5.15 4.43
CA ILE A 70 -9.03 5.49 5.82
C ILE A 70 -10.21 6.47 5.87
N ILE A 71 -10.26 7.49 5.01
CA ILE A 71 -11.37 8.45 4.97
C ILE A 71 -12.68 7.74 4.56
N PHE A 72 -12.62 6.90 3.52
CA PHE A 72 -13.79 6.16 3.04
C PHE A 72 -14.28 5.10 4.03
N LEU A 73 -13.39 4.27 4.57
CA LEU A 73 -13.77 3.28 5.58
C LEU A 73 -14.18 3.93 6.90
N GLY A 74 -13.46 4.96 7.34
CA GLY A 74 -13.78 5.68 8.57
C GLY A 74 -15.16 6.34 8.52
N SER A 75 -15.50 6.98 7.39
CA SER A 75 -16.84 7.53 7.18
C SER A 75 -17.92 6.45 7.08
N ALA A 76 -17.64 5.33 6.41
CA ALA A 76 -18.57 4.19 6.34
C ALA A 76 -18.79 3.52 7.71
N ILE A 77 -17.76 3.39 8.54
CA ILE A 77 -17.88 2.85 9.89
C ILE A 77 -18.67 3.80 10.78
N LEU A 78 -18.32 5.10 10.76
CA LEU A 78 -19.02 6.11 11.56
C LEU A 78 -20.52 6.17 11.22
N SER A 79 -20.87 6.00 9.94
CA SER A 79 -22.25 6.04 9.50
C SER A 79 -23.11 4.91 10.07
N ILE A 80 -22.53 3.73 10.32
CA ILE A 80 -23.22 2.60 10.98
C ILE A 80 -23.69 3.01 12.39
N PHE A 81 -22.88 3.79 13.11
CA PHE A 81 -23.18 4.19 14.49
C PHE A 81 -24.16 5.37 14.61
N THR A 82 -24.29 6.20 13.57
CA THR A 82 -25.14 7.40 13.61
C THR A 82 -26.56 7.19 13.07
N SER A 83 -26.87 6.00 12.53
CA SER A 83 -28.22 5.55 12.10
C SER A 83 -29.10 6.64 11.48
N SER A 84 -28.57 7.37 10.49
CA SER A 84 -29.29 8.40 9.74
C SER A 84 -29.59 7.92 8.30
N GLN A 85 -30.55 8.54 7.61
CA GLN A 85 -30.81 8.30 6.18
C GLN A 85 -29.55 8.51 5.32
N GLU A 86 -28.65 9.41 5.75
CA GLU A 86 -27.37 9.64 5.07
C GLU A 86 -26.40 8.47 5.24
N SER A 87 -26.52 7.71 6.33
CA SER A 87 -25.68 6.54 6.56
C SER A 87 -25.84 5.45 5.50
N LEU A 88 -27.06 5.27 5.00
CA LEU A 88 -27.35 4.31 3.94
C LEU A 88 -26.74 4.75 2.60
N SER A 89 -26.72 6.06 2.32
CA SER A 89 -26.13 6.63 1.11
C SER A 89 -24.60 6.50 1.09
N ILE A 90 -23.94 6.74 2.22
CA ILE A 90 -22.49 6.57 2.37
C ILE A 90 -22.11 5.08 2.22
N LEU A 91 -22.87 4.18 2.85
CA LEU A 91 -22.62 2.73 2.74
C LEU A 91 -22.81 2.22 1.31
N LYS A 92 -23.90 2.65 0.64
CA LYS A 92 -24.15 2.33 -0.77
C LYS A 92 -23.03 2.86 -1.64
N GLY A 93 -22.63 4.12 -1.50
CA GLY A 93 -21.53 4.74 -2.25
C GLY A 93 -20.19 4.04 -2.06
N GLY A 94 -19.86 3.65 -0.83
CA GLY A 94 -18.66 2.87 -0.52
C GLY A 94 -18.67 1.49 -1.18
N LEU A 95 -19.80 0.78 -1.14
CA LEU A 95 -19.95 -0.51 -1.81
C LEU A 95 -19.85 -0.38 -3.33
N THR A 96 -20.48 0.64 -3.95
CA THR A 96 -20.33 0.87 -5.40
C THR A 96 -18.89 1.18 -5.77
N PHE A 97 -18.18 2.00 -4.98
CA PHE A 97 -16.77 2.31 -5.21
C PHE A 97 -15.89 1.05 -5.17
N LEU A 98 -16.10 0.17 -4.18
CA LEU A 98 -15.36 -1.10 -4.08
C LEU A 98 -15.64 -2.03 -5.27
N ILE A 99 -16.92 -2.15 -5.68
CA ILE A 99 -17.31 -2.97 -6.83
C ILE A 99 -16.67 -2.43 -8.12
N ILE A 100 -16.76 -1.12 -8.36
CA ILE A 100 -16.16 -0.47 -9.53
C ILE A 100 -14.63 -0.63 -9.53
N GLY A 101 -14.00 -0.39 -8.38
CA GLY A 101 -12.55 -0.57 -8.22
C GLY A 101 -12.11 -2.00 -8.48
N TYR A 102 -12.86 -2.99 -7.99
CA TYR A 102 -12.59 -4.41 -8.23
C TYR A 102 -12.70 -4.78 -9.72
N ILE A 103 -13.72 -4.26 -10.42
CA ILE A 103 -13.89 -4.46 -11.87
C ILE A 103 -12.71 -3.84 -12.64
N LEU A 104 -12.33 -2.61 -12.32
CA LEU A 104 -11.18 -1.93 -12.94
C LEU A 104 -9.87 -2.70 -12.72
N MET A 105 -9.69 -3.28 -11.54
CA MET A 105 -8.52 -4.09 -11.23
C MET A 105 -8.46 -5.35 -12.11
N ILE A 106 -9.58 -6.06 -12.29
CA ILE A 106 -9.67 -7.22 -13.19
C ILE A 106 -9.39 -6.81 -14.65
N MET A 107 -9.96 -5.68 -15.10
CA MET A 107 -9.73 -5.17 -16.45
C MET A 107 -8.25 -4.83 -16.68
N GLY A 108 -7.62 -4.12 -15.74
CA GLY A 108 -6.18 -3.85 -15.77
C GLY A 108 -5.35 -5.13 -15.82
N MET A 109 -5.67 -6.14 -15.02
CA MET A 109 -5.00 -7.45 -15.06
C MET A 109 -5.16 -8.15 -16.42
N ASN A 110 -6.33 -8.04 -17.05
CA ASN A 110 -6.57 -8.64 -18.37
C ASN A 110 -5.82 -7.92 -19.49
N ASP A 111 -5.66 -6.60 -19.41
CA ASP A 111 -4.91 -5.85 -20.41
C ASP A 111 -3.39 -6.04 -20.24
N TRP A 112 -2.90 -6.19 -19.01
CA TRP A 112 -1.52 -6.61 -18.76
C TRP A 112 -1.17 -7.96 -19.41
N LYS A 113 -2.09 -8.93 -19.38
CA LYS A 113 -1.90 -10.24 -20.05
C LYS A 113 -1.79 -10.13 -21.58
N LYS A 114 -2.40 -9.13 -22.21
CA LYS A 114 -2.32 -8.91 -23.66
C LYS A 114 -1.01 -8.24 -24.08
N VAL A 115 -0.40 -7.46 -23.19
CA VAL A 115 0.84 -6.72 -23.45
C VAL A 115 2.10 -7.53 -23.09
N SER A 116 2.00 -8.55 -22.24
CA SER A 116 3.12 -9.41 -21.81
C SER A 116 3.21 -10.83 -22.42
N PRO A 117 2.73 -11.15 -23.64
CA PRO A 117 2.70 -12.54 -24.13
C PRO A 117 4.09 -13.17 -24.35
N TYR A 118 5.19 -12.45 -24.10
CA TYR A 118 6.57 -12.90 -24.34
C TYR A 118 7.36 -13.31 -23.08
N TYR A 119 6.75 -13.34 -21.88
CA TYR A 119 7.43 -13.71 -20.63
C TYR A 119 6.85 -14.97 -19.94
N LEU A 120 6.31 -15.90 -20.73
CA LEU A 120 5.98 -17.26 -20.28
C LEU A 120 6.90 -18.26 -21.00
N ILE A 121 8.13 -18.36 -20.49
CA ILE A 121 8.95 -19.57 -20.53
C ILE A 121 9.38 -19.84 -19.08
#